data_AF-A0A067Q234-F1
#
_entry.id   AF-A0A067Q234-F1
#
_cell.length_a   1.000
_cell.length_b   1.000
_cell.length_c   1.000
_cell.angle_alpha   90.00
_cell.angle_beta   90.00
_cell.angle_gamma   90.00
#
_symmetry.space_group_name_H-M   'P 1'
#
loop_
_entity.id
_entity.type
_entity.pdbx_description
1 polymer ?
#
loop_
_entity_poly.entity_id
_entity_poly.type
_entity_poly.pdbx_seq_one_letter_code
_entity_poly.pdbx_strand_id
1 'polypeptide(L)'
;MATNIVFHQGSVDLAERAELLQQKGITLWFTGLSASGKSTIACALEQHLLHLHKFTYRLDGDNIRFGLNKDLGFDEKSRNENIRRIGEVSKLFADSCCIALTAFISPYRADRAVARELHEKAGLPFVEVFIDAPLHVVEQRDPKGLYKKARTGEIKDFTGISAPYEAPLSPEIHIKTDEADVKESVRIITDYLSSRGFI
;
A
#
# COMPACT_ATOMS: atom_id res chain seq x y z
N MET A 1 17.13 15.36 11.50
CA MET A 1 15.91 15.53 12.30
C MET A 1 15.59 17.01 12.35
N ALA A 2 14.33 17.41 12.20
CA ALA A 2 13.96 18.79 12.40
C ALA A 2 14.01 19.11 13.90
N THR A 3 14.82 20.09 14.30
CA THR A 3 14.90 20.60 15.67
C THR A 3 13.90 21.75 15.83
N ASN A 4 13.34 21.93 17.03
CA ASN A 4 12.44 23.05 17.40
C ASN A 4 11.05 23.04 16.73
N ILE A 5 10.49 21.87 16.42
CA ILE A 5 9.09 21.74 16.01
C ILE A 5 8.26 21.27 17.21
N VAL A 6 7.23 22.03 17.57
CA VAL A 6 6.20 21.63 18.54
C VAL A 6 4.97 21.17 17.77
N PHE A 7 4.42 20.01 18.13
CA PHE A 7 3.19 19.53 17.52
C PHE A 7 2.02 20.43 17.94
N HIS A 8 1.33 21.03 16.97
CA HIS A 8 0.14 21.82 17.22
C HIS A 8 -1.08 20.89 17.20
N GLN A 9 -1.68 20.64 18.37
CA GLN A 9 -2.94 19.92 18.43
C GLN A 9 -4.03 20.70 17.69
N GLY A 10 -4.68 20.07 16.72
CA GLY A 10 -5.82 20.66 16.01
C GLY A 10 -7.03 20.82 16.95
N SER A 11 -8.03 21.56 16.50
CA SER A 11 -9.27 21.75 17.28
C SER A 11 -10.21 20.53 17.26
N VAL A 12 -9.98 19.58 16.34
CA VAL A 12 -10.82 18.39 16.13
C VAL A 12 -9.95 17.15 16.37
N ASP A 13 -10.42 16.26 17.23
CA ASP A 13 -9.75 14.97 17.48
C ASP A 13 -10.20 13.88 16.48
N LEU A 14 -9.54 12.72 16.53
CA LEU A 14 -9.84 11.60 15.64
C LEU A 14 -11.27 11.07 15.81
N ALA A 15 -11.78 11.05 17.06
CA ALA A 15 -13.09 10.50 17.37
C ALA A 15 -14.21 11.41 16.85
N GLU A 16 -14.10 12.72 17.11
CA GLU A 16 -15.00 13.73 16.59
C GLU A 16 -15.01 13.73 15.06
N ARG A 17 -13.83 13.67 14.42
CA ARG A 17 -13.74 13.58 12.95
C ARG A 17 -14.46 12.34 12.42
N ALA A 18 -14.22 11.18 13.02
CA ALA A 18 -14.82 9.92 12.58
C ALA A 18 -16.33 9.88 12.80
N GLU A 19 -16.83 10.49 13.88
CA GLU A 19 -18.25 10.64 14.15
C GLU A 19 -18.90 11.57 13.12
N LEU A 20 -18.35 12.76 12.88
CA LEU A 20 -18.92 13.73 11.94
C LEU A 20 -18.91 13.24 10.49
N LEU A 21 -17.87 12.49 10.10
CA LEU A 21 -17.78 11.90 8.75
C LEU A 21 -18.43 10.51 8.64
N GLN A 22 -18.92 9.94 9.74
CA GLN A 22 -19.50 8.59 9.81
C GLN A 22 -18.58 7.52 9.20
N GLN A 23 -17.26 7.70 9.37
CA GLN A 23 -16.24 6.83 8.79
C GLN A 23 -14.96 6.87 9.61
N LYS A 24 -14.34 5.71 9.80
CA LYS A 24 -12.99 5.58 10.35
C LYS A 24 -11.99 5.51 9.21
N GLY A 25 -10.86 6.19 9.36
CA GLY A 25 -9.75 6.03 8.44
C GLY A 25 -8.91 4.81 8.77
N ILE A 26 -8.27 4.27 7.73
CA ILE A 26 -7.46 3.05 7.79
C ILE A 26 -6.52 3.04 6.59
N THR A 27 -5.32 2.49 6.76
CA THR A 27 -4.42 2.20 5.65
C THR A 27 -4.48 0.72 5.29
N LEU A 28 -4.85 0.44 4.03
CA LEU A 28 -4.66 -0.86 3.39
C LEU A 28 -3.35 -0.84 2.62
N TRP A 29 -2.36 -1.56 3.15
CA TRP A 29 -1.01 -1.59 2.64
C TRP A 29 -0.78 -2.81 1.76
N PHE A 30 -0.89 -2.64 0.45
CA PHE A 30 -0.65 -3.73 -0.50
C PHE A 30 0.85 -3.91 -0.69
N THR A 31 1.32 -5.15 -0.61
CA THR A 31 2.71 -5.54 -0.89
C THR A 31 2.74 -6.78 -1.77
N GLY A 32 3.77 -6.92 -2.60
CA GLY A 32 3.89 -8.03 -3.54
C GLY A 32 4.81 -7.72 -4.72
N LEU A 33 5.18 -8.73 -5.50
CA LEU A 33 6.02 -8.59 -6.69
C LEU A 33 5.42 -7.65 -7.74
N SER A 34 6.26 -7.11 -8.64
CA SER A 34 5.75 -6.42 -9.83
C SER A 34 4.77 -7.33 -10.58
N ALA A 35 3.73 -6.77 -11.21
CA ALA A 35 2.68 -7.53 -11.90
C ALA A 35 1.90 -8.58 -11.05
N SER A 36 2.03 -8.58 -9.71
CA SER A 36 1.23 -9.46 -8.84
C SER A 36 -0.26 -9.10 -8.78
N GLY A 37 -0.65 -7.91 -9.25
CA GLY A 37 -2.05 -7.47 -9.29
C GLY A 37 -2.41 -6.34 -8.32
N LYS A 38 -1.45 -5.80 -7.55
CA LYS A 38 -1.69 -4.74 -6.54
C LYS A 38 -2.52 -3.56 -7.06
N SER A 39 -2.06 -2.87 -8.11
CA SER A 39 -2.79 -1.71 -8.66
C SER A 39 -4.15 -2.11 -9.24
N THR A 40 -4.24 -3.27 -9.88
CA THR A 40 -5.52 -3.79 -10.42
C THR A 40 -6.56 -3.98 -9.32
N ILE A 41 -6.17 -4.64 -8.22
CA ILE A 41 -7.04 -4.87 -7.07
C ILE A 41 -7.33 -3.55 -6.35
N ALA A 42 -6.33 -2.68 -6.15
CA ALA A 42 -6.53 -1.39 -5.49
C ALA A 42 -7.48 -0.48 -6.26
N CYS A 43 -7.41 -0.42 -7.60
CA CYS A 43 -8.36 0.34 -8.42
C CYS A 43 -9.79 -0.22 -8.31
N ALA A 44 -9.94 -1.54 -8.39
CA ALA A 44 -11.25 -2.18 -8.28
C ALA A 44 -11.86 -2.00 -6.88
N LEU A 45 -11.03 -2.09 -5.84
CA LEU A 45 -11.43 -1.87 -4.45
C LEU A 45 -11.81 -0.41 -4.20
N GLU A 46 -11.02 0.54 -4.71
CA GLU A 46 -11.32 1.98 -4.64
C GLU A 46 -12.70 2.27 -5.23
N GLN A 47 -12.96 1.78 -6.44
CA GLN A 47 -14.27 1.93 -7.08
C GLN A 47 -15.40 1.29 -6.27
N HIS A 48 -15.17 0.08 -5.74
CA HIS A 48 -16.17 -0.62 -4.93
C HIS A 48 -16.51 0.13 -3.64
N LEU A 49 -15.50 0.58 -2.89
CA LEU A 49 -15.69 1.33 -1.63
C LEU A 49 -16.35 2.68 -1.87
N LEU A 50 -16.02 3.38 -2.95
CA LEU A 50 -16.70 4.63 -3.33
C LEU A 50 -18.19 4.41 -3.66
N HIS A 51 -18.55 3.29 -4.29
CA HIS A 51 -19.97 2.92 -4.49
C HIS A 51 -20.70 2.57 -3.18
N LEU A 52 -19.96 2.25 -2.10
CA LEU A 52 -20.50 2.11 -0.75
C LEU A 52 -20.47 3.45 0.02
N HIS A 53 -20.24 4.57 -0.68
CA HIS A 53 -20.09 5.91 -0.11
C HIS A 53 -18.95 6.02 0.92
N LYS A 54 -17.91 5.19 0.82
CA LYS A 54 -16.75 5.25 1.69
C LYS A 54 -15.65 6.10 1.08
N PHE A 55 -15.21 7.15 1.78
CA PHE A 55 -14.12 8.01 1.33
C PHE A 55 -12.82 7.21 1.26
N THR A 56 -12.33 6.99 0.04
CA THR A 56 -11.22 6.08 -0.26
C THR A 56 -10.30 6.75 -1.27
N TYR A 57 -8.99 6.54 -1.13
CA TYR A 57 -8.02 7.10 -2.06
C TYR A 57 -6.81 6.20 -2.24
N ARG A 58 -6.46 5.93 -3.50
CA ARG A 58 -5.30 5.12 -3.86
C ARG A 58 -4.03 5.96 -4.00
N LEU A 59 -2.96 5.47 -3.36
CA LEU A 59 -1.59 5.95 -3.48
C LEU A 59 -0.78 4.88 -4.22
N ASP A 60 -0.26 5.18 -5.40
CA ASP A 60 0.54 4.23 -6.16
C ASP A 60 1.66 4.89 -6.99
N GLY A 61 2.34 4.09 -7.82
CA GLY A 61 3.44 4.57 -8.64
C GLY A 61 3.04 5.72 -9.56
N ASP A 62 1.81 5.78 -10.06
CA ASP A 62 1.43 6.75 -11.08
C ASP A 62 1.19 8.14 -10.48
N ASN A 63 0.62 8.24 -9.27
CA ASN A 63 0.37 9.52 -8.61
C ASN A 63 1.45 9.96 -7.60
N ILE A 64 2.28 9.04 -7.10
CA ILE A 64 3.37 9.37 -6.18
C ILE A 64 4.71 9.56 -6.91
N ARG A 65 5.06 8.67 -7.85
CA ARG A 65 6.43 8.59 -8.37
C ARG A 65 6.79 9.74 -9.32
N PHE A 66 5.81 10.36 -9.96
CA PHE A 66 6.03 11.52 -10.83
C PHE A 66 5.79 12.86 -10.12
N GLY A 67 5.29 12.83 -8.88
CA GLY A 67 5.02 14.01 -8.05
C GLY A 67 5.92 14.05 -6.82
N LEU A 68 5.40 13.59 -5.69
CA LEU A 68 6.06 13.65 -4.38
C LEU A 68 7.43 12.96 -4.35
N ASN A 69 7.57 11.84 -5.06
CA ASN A 69 8.77 10.99 -5.04
C ASN A 69 9.56 11.03 -6.36
N LYS A 70 9.39 12.09 -7.16
CA LYS A 70 10.06 12.24 -8.47
C LYS A 70 11.58 12.34 -8.40
N ASP A 71 12.11 12.71 -7.24
CA ASP A 71 13.54 12.81 -6.95
C ASP A 71 14.19 11.46 -6.64
N LEU A 72 13.40 10.40 -6.43
CA LEU A 72 13.90 9.12 -5.94
C LEU A 72 14.20 8.13 -7.08
N GLY A 73 15.39 7.55 -7.04
CA GLY A 73 15.84 6.47 -7.92
C GLY A 73 15.35 5.08 -7.47
N PHE A 74 15.87 4.03 -8.10
CA PHE A 74 15.49 2.64 -7.81
C PHE A 74 16.54 1.87 -7.00
N ASP A 75 17.60 2.53 -6.53
CA ASP A 75 18.53 1.97 -5.55
C ASP A 75 17.83 1.72 -4.20
N GLU A 76 18.44 0.91 -3.35
CA GLU A 76 17.91 0.54 -2.04
C GLU A 76 17.52 1.78 -1.21
N LYS A 77 18.45 2.71 -0.99
CA LYS A 77 18.19 3.92 -0.18
C LYS A 77 17.01 4.73 -0.72
N SER A 78 16.90 4.90 -2.03
CA SER A 78 15.74 5.56 -2.65
C SER A 78 14.43 4.78 -2.48
N ARG A 79 14.47 3.45 -2.39
CA ARG A 79 13.29 2.61 -2.09
C ARG A 79 12.86 2.76 -0.63
N ASN A 80 13.80 2.71 0.31
CA ASN A 80 13.50 2.91 1.74
C ASN A 80 12.85 4.30 1.94
N GLU A 81 13.44 5.36 1.37
CA GLU A 81 12.87 6.71 1.47
C GLU A 81 11.52 6.84 0.77
N ASN A 82 11.34 6.16 -0.38
CA ASN A 82 10.06 6.13 -1.08
C ASN A 82 8.97 5.54 -0.17
N ILE A 83 9.22 4.38 0.43
CA ILE A 83 8.28 3.73 1.34
C ILE A 83 8.06 4.56 2.60
N ARG A 84 9.09 5.17 3.18
CA ARG A 84 8.96 6.07 4.33
C ARG A 84 8.03 7.25 4.04
N ARG A 85 8.20 7.94 2.91
CA ARG A 85 7.34 9.06 2.49
C ARG A 85 5.90 8.61 2.28
N ILE A 86 5.69 7.46 1.65
CA ILE A 86 4.35 6.89 1.44
C ILE A 86 3.70 6.50 2.78
N GLY A 87 4.47 5.95 3.71
CA GLY A 87 4.02 5.66 5.08
C GLY A 87 3.44 6.89 5.75
N GLU A 88 4.17 8.00 5.73
CA GLU A 88 3.68 9.27 6.28
C GLU A 88 2.44 9.81 5.56
N VAL A 89 2.40 9.76 4.22
CA VAL A 89 1.24 10.26 3.47
C VAL A 89 0.02 9.39 3.71
N SER A 90 0.15 8.06 3.68
CA SER A 90 -0.97 7.15 3.98
C SER A 90 -1.52 7.37 5.38
N LYS A 91 -0.65 7.65 6.36
CA LYS A 91 -1.05 8.03 7.71
C LYS A 91 -1.89 9.31 7.72
N LEU A 92 -1.51 10.34 6.96
CA LEU A 92 -2.29 11.59 6.85
C LEU A 92 -3.66 11.35 6.21
N PHE A 93 -3.74 10.48 5.21
CA PHE A 93 -5.04 10.09 4.63
C PHE A 93 -5.90 9.34 5.67
N ALA A 94 -5.34 8.35 6.37
CA ALA A 94 -6.06 7.64 7.42
C ALA A 94 -6.50 8.58 8.57
N ASP A 95 -5.65 9.52 8.99
CA ASP A 95 -6.00 10.54 9.99
C ASP A 95 -7.16 11.45 9.53
N SER A 96 -7.29 11.67 8.22
CA SER A 96 -8.42 12.41 7.62
C SER A 96 -9.71 11.59 7.47
N CYS A 97 -9.79 10.42 8.12
CA CYS A 97 -10.84 9.41 7.98
C CYS A 97 -10.93 8.73 6.60
N CYS A 98 -9.90 8.81 5.76
CA CYS A 98 -9.87 8.11 4.47
C CYS A 98 -9.47 6.64 4.62
N ILE A 99 -10.04 5.77 3.78
CA ILE A 99 -9.49 4.44 3.52
C ILE A 99 -8.36 4.60 2.49
N ALA A 100 -7.11 4.68 2.96
CA ALA A 100 -5.94 4.86 2.12
C ALA A 100 -5.50 3.52 1.54
N LEU A 101 -5.42 3.39 0.21
CA LEU A 101 -4.95 2.18 -0.46
C LEU A 101 -3.53 2.38 -1.00
N THR A 102 -2.51 1.75 -0.45
CA THR A 102 -1.13 1.89 -0.95
C THR A 102 -0.76 0.71 -1.85
N ALA A 103 -0.44 0.94 -3.13
CA ALA A 103 -0.16 -0.12 -4.10
C ALA A 103 1.32 -0.14 -4.54
N PHE A 104 2.23 -0.36 -3.60
CA PHE A 104 3.67 -0.37 -3.84
C PHE A 104 4.28 -1.76 -3.65
N ILE A 105 5.43 -2.04 -4.27
CA ILE A 105 6.12 -3.32 -4.07
C ILE A 105 6.49 -3.49 -2.59
N SER A 106 7.01 -2.42 -1.95
CA SER A 106 7.43 -2.40 -0.55
C SER A 106 8.21 -3.67 -0.13
N PRO A 107 9.34 -3.98 -0.80
CA PRO A 107 9.93 -5.32 -0.77
C PRO A 107 10.54 -5.72 0.57
N TYR A 108 10.96 -4.76 1.39
CA TYR A 108 11.65 -5.02 2.65
C TYR A 108 10.67 -5.04 3.83
N ARG A 109 10.72 -6.08 4.65
CA ARG A 109 9.91 -6.21 5.87
C ARG A 109 10.14 -5.05 6.84
N ALA A 110 11.39 -4.61 6.97
CA ALA A 110 11.76 -3.50 7.86
C ALA A 110 11.02 -2.20 7.49
N ASP A 111 10.95 -1.85 6.20
CA ASP A 111 10.26 -0.63 5.76
C ASP A 111 8.74 -0.72 6.01
N ARG A 112 8.14 -1.90 5.79
CA ARG A 112 6.71 -2.14 6.07
C ARG A 112 6.42 -2.07 7.58
N ALA A 113 7.33 -2.59 8.41
CA ALA A 113 7.23 -2.49 9.86
C ALA A 113 7.30 -1.04 10.35
N VAL A 114 8.20 -0.22 9.79
CA VAL A 114 8.25 1.23 10.09
C VAL A 114 6.95 1.93 9.69
N ALA A 115 6.41 1.64 8.49
CA ALA A 115 5.13 2.19 8.06
C ALA A 115 3.99 1.80 9.02
N ARG A 116 3.94 0.53 9.44
CA ARG A 116 2.97 0.03 10.44
C ARG A 116 3.10 0.75 11.78
N GLU A 117 4.32 0.82 12.33
CA GLU A 117 4.61 1.46 13.62
C GLU A 117 4.19 2.95 13.62
N LEU A 118 4.38 3.65 12.50
CA LEU A 118 3.92 5.04 12.34
C LEU A 118 2.40 5.18 12.49
N HIS A 119 1.62 4.22 12.00
CA HIS A 119 0.16 4.23 12.13
C HIS A 119 -0.28 3.81 13.53
N GLU A 120 0.32 2.75 14.08
CA GLU A 120 0.01 2.26 15.43
C GLU A 120 0.26 3.34 16.49
N LYS A 121 1.39 4.06 16.40
CA LYS A 121 1.68 5.20 17.31
C LYS A 121 0.69 6.34 17.18
N ALA A 122 0.06 6.50 16.01
CA ALA A 122 -0.98 7.49 15.77
C ALA A 122 -2.39 6.97 16.14
N GLY A 123 -2.52 5.73 16.63
CA GLY A 123 -3.82 5.11 16.91
C GLY A 123 -4.64 4.79 15.65
N LEU A 124 -3.98 4.69 14.49
CA LEU A 124 -4.63 4.45 13.19
C LEU A 124 -4.51 2.97 12.79
N PRO A 125 -5.59 2.33 12.33
CA PRO A 125 -5.53 0.97 11.81
C PRO A 125 -4.62 0.85 10.58
N PHE A 126 -3.82 -0.21 10.57
CA PHE A 126 -2.95 -0.58 9.45
C PHE A 126 -3.17 -2.06 9.11
N VAL A 127 -3.49 -2.33 7.84
CA VAL A 127 -3.81 -3.67 7.35
C VAL A 127 -2.90 -3.99 6.18
N GLU A 128 -1.95 -4.88 6.39
CA GLU A 128 -1.05 -5.37 5.36
C GLU A 128 -1.73 -6.45 4.52
N VAL A 129 -1.83 -6.18 3.23
CA VAL A 129 -2.46 -7.05 2.24
C VAL A 129 -1.35 -7.64 1.35
N PHE A 130 -1.01 -8.90 1.58
CA PHE A 130 -0.05 -9.61 0.75
C PHE A 130 -0.70 -10.07 -0.56
N ILE A 131 -0.34 -9.41 -1.65
CA ILE A 131 -0.74 -9.77 -3.01
C ILE A 131 0.31 -10.69 -3.60
N ASP A 132 0.08 -11.97 -3.36
CA ASP A 132 0.98 -13.07 -3.67
C ASP A 132 0.68 -13.63 -5.05
N ALA A 133 1.73 -13.73 -5.86
CA ALA A 133 1.70 -14.37 -7.16
C ALA A 133 3.11 -14.94 -7.38
N PRO A 134 3.24 -16.23 -7.71
CA PRO A 134 4.55 -16.83 -7.94
C PRO A 134 5.34 -16.08 -9.02
N LEU A 135 6.67 -16.08 -8.89
CA LEU A 135 7.56 -15.36 -9.82
C LEU A 135 7.29 -15.72 -11.29
N HIS A 136 7.08 -17.01 -11.59
CA HIS A 136 6.79 -17.47 -12.94
C HIS A 136 5.46 -16.91 -13.50
N VAL A 137 4.45 -16.71 -12.66
CA VAL A 137 3.15 -16.13 -13.06
C VAL A 137 3.32 -14.64 -13.40
N VAL A 138 4.03 -13.89 -12.56
CA VAL A 138 4.25 -12.45 -12.81
C VAL A 138 5.17 -12.19 -14.00
N GLU A 139 6.14 -13.07 -14.27
CA GLU A 139 6.95 -13.05 -15.49
C GLU A 139 6.13 -13.36 -16.74
N GLN A 140 5.13 -14.25 -16.67
CA GLN A 140 4.21 -14.51 -17.78
C GLN A 140 3.28 -13.32 -18.04
N ARG A 141 2.82 -12.63 -16.98
CA ARG A 141 1.94 -11.46 -17.10
C ARG A 141 2.64 -10.28 -17.77
N ASP A 142 3.87 -9.99 -17.35
CA ASP A 142 4.76 -8.87 -17.72
C ASP A 142 4.16 -7.74 -18.60
N PRO A 143 3.12 -7.03 -18.11
CA PRO A 143 2.32 -6.12 -18.96
C PRO A 143 3.11 -4.89 -19.42
N LYS A 144 4.23 -4.60 -18.75
CA LYS A 144 5.11 -3.46 -19.03
C LYS A 144 6.47 -3.90 -19.63
N GLY A 145 6.67 -5.20 -19.89
CA GLY A 145 7.93 -5.74 -20.41
C GLY A 145 9.13 -5.57 -19.45
N LEU A 146 8.88 -5.39 -18.15
CA LEU A 146 9.91 -5.09 -17.15
C LEU A 146 10.67 -6.34 -16.74
N TYR A 147 10.00 -7.48 -16.63
CA TYR A 147 10.65 -8.75 -16.30
C TYR A 147 11.61 -9.17 -17.42
N LYS A 148 11.18 -9.05 -18.68
CA LYS A 148 12.05 -9.32 -19.84
C LYS A 148 13.32 -8.47 -19.80
N LYS A 149 13.19 -7.16 -19.57
CA LYS A 149 14.32 -6.23 -19.46
C LYS A 149 15.22 -6.49 -18.24
N ALA A 150 14.64 -6.93 -17.13
CA ALA A 150 15.41 -7.32 -15.95
C ALA A 150 16.25 -8.58 -16.22
N ARG A 151 15.68 -9.58 -16.91
CA ARG A 151 16.37 -10.82 -17.30
C ARG A 151 17.53 -10.57 -18.27
N THR A 152 17.43 -9.57 -19.14
CA THR A 152 18.52 -9.16 -20.05
C THR A 152 19.55 -8.23 -19.39
N GLY A 153 19.34 -7.83 -18.13
CA GLY A 153 20.25 -6.95 -17.39
C GLY A 153 20.11 -5.46 -17.73
N GLU A 154 19.13 -5.08 -18.56
CA GLU A 154 18.82 -3.69 -18.89
C GLU A 154 18.27 -2.92 -17.68
N ILE A 155 17.55 -3.60 -16.79
CA ILE A 155 17.07 -3.05 -15.51
C ILE A 155 17.82 -3.74 -14.36
N LYS A 156 18.65 -2.97 -13.66
CA LYS A 156 19.36 -3.42 -12.46
C LYS A 156 18.44 -3.40 -11.23
N ASP A 157 18.81 -4.17 -10.22
CA ASP A 157 18.15 -4.25 -8.91
C ASP A 157 16.65 -4.53 -8.97
N PHE A 158 16.17 -5.26 -9.98
CA PHE A 158 14.75 -5.54 -10.16
C PHE A 158 14.25 -6.57 -9.13
N THR A 159 13.22 -6.20 -8.37
CA THR A 159 12.66 -7.03 -7.30
C THR A 159 12.18 -8.39 -7.82
N GLY A 160 12.65 -9.47 -7.20
CA GLY A 160 12.35 -10.85 -7.57
C GLY A 160 13.29 -11.44 -8.63
N ILE A 161 14.15 -10.64 -9.25
CA ILE A 161 15.15 -11.09 -10.24
C ILE A 161 16.57 -10.85 -9.74
N SER A 162 16.94 -9.60 -9.52
CA SER A 162 18.29 -9.19 -9.09
C SER A 162 18.30 -8.42 -7.77
N ALA A 163 17.12 -8.21 -7.16
CA ALA A 163 16.95 -7.69 -5.80
C ALA A 163 15.89 -8.52 -5.05
N PRO A 164 15.97 -8.61 -3.71
CA PRO A 164 15.07 -9.47 -2.94
C PRO A 164 13.64 -8.91 -2.85
N TYR A 165 12.69 -9.82 -2.62
CA TYR A 165 11.37 -9.52 -2.08
C TYR A 165 11.20 -10.34 -0.79
N GLU A 166 11.01 -9.66 0.32
CA GLU A 166 10.81 -10.31 1.62
C GLU A 166 9.32 -10.44 1.87
N ALA A 167 8.77 -11.62 1.58
CA ALA A 167 7.36 -11.91 1.79
C ALA A 167 6.93 -11.60 3.25
N PRO A 168 5.72 -11.04 3.46
CA PRO A 168 5.16 -10.87 4.80
C PRO A 168 5.04 -12.22 5.51
N LEU A 169 5.39 -12.25 6.80
CA LEU A 169 5.29 -13.48 7.60
C LEU A 169 3.89 -13.66 8.21
N SER A 170 3.20 -12.56 8.48
CA SER A 170 1.90 -12.53 9.14
C SER A 170 1.10 -11.31 8.70
N PRO A 171 0.76 -11.20 7.40
CA PRO A 171 -0.11 -10.14 6.90
C PRO A 171 -1.53 -10.34 7.43
N GLU A 172 -2.30 -9.26 7.62
CA GLU A 172 -3.72 -9.35 8.00
C GLU A 172 -4.56 -10.03 6.92
N ILE A 173 -4.20 -9.83 5.64
CA ILE A 173 -4.86 -10.43 4.49
C ILE A 173 -3.80 -11.00 3.55
N HIS A 174 -3.96 -12.25 3.12
CA HIS A 174 -3.11 -12.91 2.11
C HIS A 174 -3.98 -13.36 0.94
N ILE A 175 -3.69 -12.83 -0.25
CA ILE A 175 -4.42 -13.12 -1.49
C ILE A 175 -3.44 -13.71 -2.49
N LYS A 176 -3.72 -14.93 -2.95
CA LYS A 176 -3.02 -15.57 -4.05
C LYS A 176 -3.71 -15.25 -5.37
N THR A 177 -3.16 -14.35 -6.17
CA THR A 177 -3.83 -13.84 -7.38
C THR A 177 -3.69 -14.74 -8.60
N ASP A 178 -2.99 -15.86 -8.47
CA ASP A 178 -3.02 -16.99 -9.39
C ASP A 178 -4.17 -17.96 -9.12
N GLU A 179 -4.78 -17.90 -7.93
CA GLU A 179 -5.93 -18.71 -7.51
C GLU A 179 -7.23 -17.88 -7.42
N ALA A 180 -7.13 -16.58 -7.13
CA ALA A 180 -8.26 -15.66 -6.99
C ALA A 180 -8.27 -14.59 -8.09
N ASP A 181 -9.43 -14.35 -8.70
CA ASP A 181 -9.62 -13.24 -9.62
C ASP A 181 -9.74 -11.89 -8.88
N VAL A 182 -9.85 -10.80 -9.64
CA VAL A 182 -9.94 -9.43 -9.08
C VAL A 182 -11.19 -9.26 -8.23
N LYS A 183 -12.33 -9.81 -8.66
CA LYS A 183 -13.61 -9.66 -7.96
C LYS A 183 -13.57 -10.38 -6.62
N GLU A 184 -13.02 -11.59 -6.60
CA GLU A 184 -12.84 -12.38 -5.40
C GLU A 184 -11.83 -11.71 -4.45
N SER A 185 -10.73 -11.18 -4.98
CA SER A 185 -9.76 -10.41 -4.20
C SER A 185 -10.38 -9.19 -3.51
N VAL A 186 -11.22 -8.43 -4.23
CA VAL A 186 -11.97 -7.30 -3.66
C VAL A 186 -12.93 -7.77 -2.59
N ARG A 187 -13.68 -8.85 -2.83
CA ARG A 187 -14.62 -9.43 -1.87
C ARG A 187 -13.92 -9.81 -0.56
N ILE A 188 -12.79 -10.50 -0.61
CA ILE A 188 -12.00 -10.88 0.57
C ILE A 188 -11.63 -9.66 1.40
N ILE A 189 -11.18 -8.58 0.75
CA ILE A 189 -10.78 -7.34 1.46
C ILE A 189 -12.01 -6.65 2.07
N THR A 190 -13.09 -6.51 1.31
CA THR A 190 -14.34 -5.91 1.80
C THR A 190 -14.90 -6.68 3.00
N ASP A 191 -14.96 -8.02 2.92
CA ASP A 191 -15.46 -8.86 4.01
C ASP A 191 -14.60 -8.70 5.27
N TYR A 192 -13.27 -8.60 5.12
CA TYR A 192 -12.39 -8.28 6.23
C TYR A 192 -12.73 -6.92 6.84
N LEU A 193 -12.86 -5.86 6.03
CA LEU A 193 -13.18 -4.52 6.50
C LEU A 193 -14.52 -4.48 7.26
N SER A 194 -15.56 -5.14 6.74
CA SER A 194 -16.86 -5.24 7.39
C SER A 194 -16.78 -6.03 8.71
N SER A 195 -16.09 -7.17 8.73
CA SER A 195 -15.95 -8.00 9.94
C SER A 195 -15.22 -7.28 11.08
N ARG A 196 -14.35 -6.32 10.74
CA ARG A 196 -13.59 -5.48 11.67
C ARG A 196 -14.30 -4.16 12.01
N GLY A 197 -15.45 -3.88 11.38
CA GLY A 197 -16.21 -2.64 11.60
C GLY A 197 -15.53 -1.38 11.07
N PHE A 198 -14.76 -1.51 9.99
CA PHE A 198 -14.19 -0.36 9.27
C PHE A 198 -15.15 0.21 8.22
N ILE A 199 -16.05 -0.62 7.68
CA ILE A 199 -17.08 -0.22 6.72
C ILE A 199 -18.46 -0.73 7.11
#